data_AF-C5CR98-F1
#
_entry.id   AF-C5CR98-F1
#
_cell.length_a   1.000
_cell.length_b   1.000
_cell.length_c   1.000
_cell.angle_alpha   90.00
_cell.angle_beta   90.00
_cell.angle_gamma   90.00
#
_symmetry.space_group_name_H-M   'P 1'
#
loop_
_entity.id
_entity.type
_entity.pdbx_description
1 polymer ?
#
loop_
_entity_poly.entity_id
_entity_poly.type
_entity_poly.pdbx_seq_one_letter_code
_entity_poly.pdbx_strand_id
1 'polypeptide(L)'
;MAAIHITDIEAAINHWREKSPSPDGITLAPELRALAEVYALMVFHHEDEVDEVGFPEKAWAAWLDWYHSTPDTPCIAICSTSQGDDQCKGCGRSFDEVQHWPAMTPAEKRVTWRRITMEDSAWRFNKYAERAREAEPPQWPDDPAEPLGPDDTP
;
A
#
# COMPACT_ATOMS: atom_id res chain seq x y z
N MET A 1 -12.05 4.69 -13.44
CA MET A 1 -11.67 3.40 -12.83
C MET A 1 -10.21 3.53 -12.43
N ALA A 2 -9.83 3.07 -11.25
CA ALA A 2 -8.46 3.20 -10.78
C ALA A 2 -7.57 2.15 -11.45
N ALA A 3 -6.42 2.58 -11.93
CA ALA A 3 -5.47 1.71 -12.59
C ALA A 3 -4.34 1.31 -11.64
N ILE A 4 -3.97 0.04 -11.66
CA ILE A 4 -2.79 -0.49 -11.00
C ILE A 4 -1.62 -0.36 -11.98
N HIS A 5 -0.59 0.37 -11.58
CA HIS A 5 0.58 0.59 -12.42
C HIS A 5 1.53 -0.62 -12.38
N ILE A 6 2.27 -0.87 -13.47
CA ILE A 6 3.20 -2.00 -13.61
C ILE A 6 4.20 -2.10 -12.47
N THR A 7 4.66 -0.96 -11.94
CA THR A 7 5.60 -0.91 -10.81
C THR A 7 5.01 -1.50 -9.52
N ASP A 8 3.69 -1.43 -9.32
CA ASP A 8 3.04 -2.05 -8.17
C ASP A 8 2.98 -3.58 -8.34
N ILE A 9 2.82 -4.06 -9.58
CA ILE A 9 2.91 -5.51 -9.90
C ILE A 9 4.34 -6.01 -9.66
N GLU A 10 5.35 -5.26 -10.09
CA GLU A 10 6.76 -5.59 -9.84
C GLU A 10 7.09 -5.64 -8.34
N ALA A 11 6.60 -4.66 -7.58
CA ALA A 11 6.76 -4.62 -6.13
C ALA A 11 6.09 -5.83 -5.45
N ALA A 12 4.87 -6.18 -5.86
CA ALA A 12 4.17 -7.36 -5.36
C ALA A 12 4.90 -8.67 -5.73
N ILE A 13 5.45 -8.78 -6.94
CA ILE A 13 6.26 -9.94 -7.34
C ILE A 13 7.49 -10.07 -6.45
N ASN A 14 8.20 -8.97 -6.19
CA ASN A 14 9.40 -9.00 -5.34
C ASN A 14 9.07 -9.34 -3.89
N HIS A 15 7.95 -8.84 -3.36
CA HIS A 15 7.43 -9.24 -2.04
C HIS A 15 7.22 -10.75 -1.95
N TRP A 16 6.62 -11.37 -2.97
CA TRP A 16 6.44 -12.84 -2.98
C TRP A 16 7.74 -13.62 -3.21
N ARG A 17 8.73 -13.05 -3.93
CA ARG A 17 10.06 -13.68 -4.07
C ARG A 17 10.77 -13.77 -2.72
N GLU A 18 10.65 -12.74 -1.89
CA GLU A 18 11.23 -12.69 -0.55
C GLU A 18 10.45 -13.58 0.43
N LYS A 19 9.11 -13.48 0.42
CA LYS A 19 8.22 -14.22 1.32
C LYS A 19 8.18 -15.72 1.04
N SER A 20 8.30 -16.14 -0.22
CA SER A 20 8.20 -17.54 -0.65
C SER A 20 9.22 -17.83 -1.75
N PRO A 21 10.51 -17.95 -1.39
CA PRO A 21 11.57 -18.17 -2.36
C PRO A 21 11.41 -19.51 -3.06
N SER A 22 11.89 -19.57 -4.29
CA SER A 22 11.86 -20.81 -5.08
C SER A 22 12.72 -21.90 -4.42
N PRO A 23 12.18 -23.11 -4.16
CA PRO A 23 12.94 -24.17 -3.49
C PRO A 23 14.09 -24.73 -4.33
N ASP A 24 13.99 -24.62 -5.66
CA ASP A 24 14.92 -25.15 -6.65
C ASP A 24 15.50 -24.04 -7.55
N GLY A 25 15.15 -22.77 -7.31
CA GLY A 25 15.54 -21.63 -8.13
C GLY A 25 14.78 -21.48 -9.45
N ILE A 26 13.79 -22.35 -9.72
CA ILE A 26 13.02 -22.37 -10.98
C ILE A 26 11.52 -22.32 -10.70
N THR A 27 11.04 -23.11 -9.75
CA THR A 27 9.62 -23.26 -9.41
C THR A 27 9.11 -22.03 -8.68
N LEU A 28 8.12 -21.36 -9.26
CA LEU A 28 7.47 -20.18 -8.69
C LEU A 28 6.29 -20.58 -7.79
N ALA A 29 6.15 -19.91 -6.65
CA ALA A 29 4.97 -19.99 -5.79
C ALA A 29 3.69 -19.63 -6.57
N PRO A 30 2.52 -20.21 -6.22
CA PRO A 30 1.25 -19.94 -6.93
C PRO A 30 0.90 -18.46 -7.06
N GLU A 31 1.13 -17.68 -6.00
CA GLU A 31 0.82 -16.25 -5.90
C GLU A 31 1.72 -15.44 -6.83
N LEU A 32 3.02 -15.71 -6.80
CA LEU A 32 3.99 -15.09 -7.70
C LEU A 32 3.67 -15.41 -9.16
N ARG A 33 3.30 -16.68 -9.46
CA ARG A 33 2.92 -17.08 -10.81
C ARG A 33 1.69 -16.33 -11.32
N ALA A 34 0.68 -16.12 -10.47
CA ALA A 34 -0.51 -15.36 -10.82
C ALA A 34 -0.18 -13.88 -11.14
N LEU A 35 0.69 -13.24 -10.35
CA LEU A 35 1.16 -11.89 -10.64
C LEU A 35 2.03 -11.82 -11.91
N ALA A 36 2.88 -12.82 -12.13
CA ALA A 36 3.75 -12.90 -13.31
C ALA A 36 2.95 -13.02 -14.62
N GLU A 37 1.79 -13.68 -14.60
CA GLU A 37 0.89 -13.74 -15.76
C GLU A 37 0.34 -12.36 -16.12
N VAL A 38 -0.14 -11.59 -15.13
CA VAL A 38 -0.60 -10.21 -15.35
C VAL A 38 0.55 -9.34 -15.89
N TYR A 39 1.72 -9.40 -15.25
CA TYR A 39 2.90 -8.65 -15.71
C TYR A 39 3.30 -9.02 -17.15
N ALA A 40 3.28 -10.30 -17.50
CA ALA A 40 3.61 -10.75 -18.85
C ALA A 40 2.62 -10.22 -19.89
N LEU A 41 1.32 -10.19 -19.57
CA LEU A 41 0.29 -9.61 -20.44
C LEU A 41 0.48 -8.10 -20.60
N MET A 42 0.77 -7.36 -19.52
CA MET A 42 1.06 -5.92 -19.58
C MET A 42 2.24 -5.64 -20.51
N VAL A 43 3.34 -6.37 -20.36
CA VAL A 43 4.52 -6.25 -21.24
C VAL A 43 4.19 -6.62 -22.68
N PHE A 44 3.43 -7.69 -22.91
CA PHE A 44 3.04 -8.13 -24.25
C PHE A 44 2.15 -7.09 -24.97
N HIS A 45 1.24 -6.46 -24.24
CA HIS A 45 0.35 -5.42 -24.75
C HIS A 45 0.98 -4.01 -24.76
N HIS A 46 2.19 -3.85 -24.19
CA HIS A 46 2.85 -2.56 -23.99
C HIS A 46 2.01 -1.58 -23.15
N GLU A 47 1.37 -2.09 -22.11
CA GLU A 47 0.55 -1.33 -21.18
C GLU A 47 1.26 -1.18 -19.84
N ASP A 48 1.32 0.05 -19.31
CA ASP A 48 1.89 0.33 -17.99
C ASP A 48 0.84 0.28 -16.87
N GLU A 49 -0.43 0.12 -17.23
CA GLU A 49 -1.58 0.23 -16.33
C GLU A 49 -2.60 -0.86 -16.64
N VAL A 50 -3.18 -1.43 -15.59
CA VAL A 50 -4.27 -2.42 -15.69
C VAL A 50 -5.42 -2.01 -14.76
N ASP A 51 -6.65 -2.20 -15.21
CA ASP A 51 -7.86 -1.85 -14.44
C ASP A 51 -8.05 -2.81 -13.26
N GLU A 52 -8.56 -2.29 -12.14
CA GLU A 52 -9.02 -3.12 -11.01
C GLU A 52 -10.20 -4.02 -11.42
N VAL A 53 -11.03 -3.55 -12.36
CA VAL A 53 -12.16 -4.32 -12.91
C VAL A 53 -11.65 -5.37 -13.89
N GLY A 54 -11.94 -6.64 -13.59
CA GLY A 54 -11.49 -7.77 -14.41
C GLY A 54 -10.10 -8.26 -14.05
N PHE A 55 -9.47 -7.70 -13.00
CA PHE A 55 -8.22 -8.21 -12.48
C PHE A 55 -8.38 -9.67 -12.00
N PRO A 56 -7.51 -10.62 -12.41
CA PRO A 56 -7.67 -12.02 -12.05
C PRO A 56 -7.67 -12.24 -10.54
N GLU A 57 -8.67 -12.96 -10.01
CA GLU A 57 -8.90 -13.12 -8.56
C GLU A 57 -7.65 -13.56 -7.78
N LYS A 58 -6.90 -14.53 -8.31
CA LYS A 58 -5.67 -15.03 -7.67
C LYS A 58 -4.56 -13.99 -7.65
N ALA A 59 -4.41 -13.23 -8.73
CA ALA A 59 -3.44 -12.15 -8.80
C ALA A 59 -3.86 -11.00 -7.87
N TRP A 60 -5.17 -10.71 -7.79
CA TRP A 60 -5.72 -9.67 -6.92
C TRP A 60 -5.41 -9.97 -5.45
N ALA A 61 -5.67 -11.21 -5.02
CA ALA A 61 -5.35 -11.66 -3.66
C ALA A 61 -3.85 -11.55 -3.36
N ALA A 62 -3.00 -11.95 -4.31
CA ALA A 62 -1.54 -11.85 -4.18
C ALA A 62 -1.05 -10.40 -4.12
N TRP A 63 -1.65 -9.51 -4.91
CA TRP A 63 -1.34 -8.08 -4.91
C TRP A 63 -1.81 -7.39 -3.62
N LEU A 64 -2.99 -7.76 -3.11
CA LEU A 64 -3.50 -7.24 -1.83
C LEU A 64 -2.62 -7.63 -0.63
N ASP A 65 -2.03 -8.83 -0.64
CA ASP A 65 -1.08 -9.23 0.41
C ASP A 65 0.14 -8.31 0.48
N TRP A 66 0.67 -7.89 -0.68
CA TRP A 66 1.71 -6.87 -0.74
C TRP A 66 1.16 -5.49 -0.36
N TYR A 67 0.01 -5.07 -0.87
CA TYR A 67 -0.58 -3.78 -0.53
C TYR A 67 -0.70 -3.58 0.99
N HIS A 68 -1.17 -4.61 1.71
CA HIS A 68 -1.31 -4.58 3.16
C HIS A 68 0.02 -4.59 3.93
N SER A 69 1.14 -4.92 3.29
CA SER A 69 2.48 -4.80 3.91
C SER A 69 3.07 -3.39 3.78
N THR A 70 2.45 -2.51 2.99
CA THR A 70 2.86 -1.12 2.83
C THR A 70 2.10 -0.17 3.77
N PRO A 71 2.66 1.01 4.10
CA PRO A 71 1.94 2.00 4.90
C PRO A 71 0.62 2.42 4.25
N ASP A 72 -0.51 2.33 4.97
CA ASP A 72 -1.81 2.71 4.41
C ASP A 72 -1.83 4.19 4.03
N THR A 73 -1.43 5.10 4.91
CA THR A 73 -1.58 6.55 4.70
C THR A 73 -0.25 7.28 4.54
N PRO A 74 -0.16 8.28 3.63
CA PRO A 74 1.03 9.11 3.48
C PRO A 74 1.15 10.23 4.52
N CYS A 75 0.23 10.29 5.50
CA CYS A 75 0.13 11.37 6.47
C CYS A 75 1.30 11.40 7.47
N ILE A 76 1.81 12.60 7.77
CA ILE A 76 2.86 12.86 8.77
C ILE A 76 2.35 13.72 9.93
N ALA A 77 1.04 13.70 10.19
CA ALA A 77 0.35 14.52 11.20
C ALA A 77 0.59 16.04 11.06
N ILE A 78 0.83 16.52 9.84
CA ILE A 78 0.91 17.94 9.49
C ILE A 78 -0.08 18.18 8.35
N CYS A 79 -1.11 18.97 8.61
CA CYS A 79 -2.17 19.25 7.66
C CYS A 79 -2.23 20.74 7.32
N SER A 80 -2.10 21.07 6.04
CA SER A 80 -2.27 22.44 5.54
C SER A 80 -3.61 22.64 4.82
N THR A 81 -4.31 21.57 4.45
CA THR A 81 -5.66 21.67 3.85
C THR A 81 -6.70 22.14 4.85
N SER A 82 -6.56 21.79 6.13
CA SER A 82 -7.34 22.38 7.22
C SER A 82 -7.14 23.89 7.39
N GLN A 83 -6.11 24.46 6.76
CA GLN A 83 -5.81 25.90 6.73
C GLN A 83 -6.18 26.54 5.39
N GLY A 84 -6.81 25.79 4.47
CA GLY A 84 -7.34 26.28 3.20
C GLY A 84 -6.50 25.97 1.95
N ASP A 85 -5.42 25.18 2.04
CA ASP A 85 -4.72 24.73 0.84
C ASP A 85 -5.50 23.61 0.11
N ASP A 86 -5.55 23.63 -1.23
CA ASP A 86 -6.14 22.54 -2.03
C ASP A 86 -5.30 21.26 -2.03
N GLN A 87 -4.01 21.40 -1.75
CA GLN A 87 -3.01 20.34 -1.73
C GLN A 87 -2.28 20.34 -0.39
N CYS A 88 -2.28 19.22 0.32
CA CYS A 88 -1.63 19.13 1.62
C CYS A 88 -0.10 19.21 1.48
N LYS A 89 0.51 20.28 2.00
CA LYS A 89 1.97 20.46 1.98
C LYS A 89 2.72 19.38 2.77
N GLY A 90 2.06 18.77 3.77
CA GLY A 90 2.63 17.69 4.58
C GLY A 90 2.75 16.38 3.80
N CYS A 91 1.62 15.84 3.34
CA CYS A 91 1.54 14.50 2.76
C CYS A 91 1.42 14.44 1.22
N GLY A 92 1.14 15.56 0.56
CA GLY A 92 1.00 15.61 -0.90
C GLY A 92 -0.37 15.16 -1.43
N ARG A 93 -1.33 14.81 -0.57
CA ARG A 93 -2.71 14.48 -0.97
C ARG A 93 -3.58 15.70 -1.19
N SER A 94 -4.48 15.66 -2.17
CA SER A 94 -5.43 16.74 -2.46
C SER A 94 -6.45 16.85 -1.31
N PHE A 95 -7.17 17.96 -1.21
CA PHE A 95 -8.22 18.12 -0.22
C PHE A 95 -9.26 17.00 -0.30
N ASP A 96 -9.64 16.60 -1.51
CA ASP A 96 -10.58 15.50 -1.75
C ASP A 96 -10.03 14.15 -1.30
N GLU A 97 -8.79 13.82 -1.69
CA GLU A 97 -8.10 12.59 -1.27
C GLU A 97 -7.93 12.52 0.26
N VAL A 98 -7.70 13.66 0.92
CA VAL A 98 -7.61 13.73 2.39
C VAL A 98 -8.95 13.40 3.06
N GLN A 99 -10.06 13.92 2.53
CA GLN A 99 -11.39 13.71 3.12
C GLN A 99 -11.93 12.30 2.86
N HIS A 100 -11.73 11.78 1.65
CA HIS A 100 -12.33 10.52 1.23
C HIS A 100 -11.42 9.31 1.39
N TRP A 101 -10.18 9.48 1.90
CA TRP A 101 -9.19 8.41 2.06
C TRP A 101 -9.75 7.07 2.59
N PRO A 102 -10.56 7.04 3.66
CA PRO A 102 -11.05 5.77 4.21
C PRO A 102 -12.00 5.02 3.26
N ALA A 103 -12.64 5.71 2.32
CA ALA A 103 -13.57 5.14 1.36
C ALA A 103 -12.91 4.76 0.02
N MET A 104 -11.68 5.22 -0.23
CA MET A 104 -10.96 4.92 -1.47
C MET A 104 -10.56 3.44 -1.55
N THR A 105 -10.62 2.87 -2.75
CA THR A 105 -10.14 1.51 -3.01
C THR A 105 -8.62 1.43 -2.86
N PRO A 106 -8.04 0.23 -2.63
CA PRO A 106 -6.60 0.05 -2.64
C PRO A 106 -5.95 0.59 -3.93
N ALA A 107 -6.54 0.36 -5.10
CA ALA A 107 -6.01 0.86 -6.37
C ALA A 107 -6.04 2.40 -6.43
N GLU A 108 -7.15 3.03 -6.00
CA GLU A 108 -7.24 4.49 -5.92
C GLU A 108 -6.16 5.09 -5.00
N LYS A 109 -5.95 4.48 -3.82
CA LYS A 109 -4.90 4.90 -2.88
C LYS A 109 -3.51 4.76 -3.50
N ARG A 110 -3.26 3.69 -4.28
CA ARG A 110 -1.99 3.47 -4.98
C ARG A 110 -1.73 4.50 -6.06
N VAL A 111 -2.75 4.93 -6.80
CA VAL A 111 -2.64 6.07 -7.74
C VAL A 111 -2.15 7.33 -7.02
N THR A 112 -2.76 7.66 -5.87
CA THR A 112 -2.31 8.80 -5.05
C THR A 112 -0.87 8.61 -4.58
N TRP A 113 -0.51 7.44 -4.04
CA TRP A 113 0.84 7.14 -3.57
C TRP A 113 1.90 7.28 -4.66
N ARG A 114 1.61 6.76 -5.86
CA ARG A 114 2.49 6.88 -7.02
C ARG A 114 2.67 8.35 -7.39
N ARG A 115 1.57 9.09 -7.53
CA ARG A 115 1.57 10.52 -7.88
C ARG A 115 2.45 11.34 -6.92
N ILE A 116 2.20 11.25 -5.62
CA ILE A 116 2.94 12.05 -4.62
C ILE A 116 4.41 11.68 -4.55
N THR A 117 4.74 10.40 -4.78
CA THR A 117 6.14 9.92 -4.77
C THR A 117 6.89 10.42 -6.00
N MET A 118 6.23 10.49 -7.17
CA MET A 118 6.82 11.05 -8.38
C MET A 118 6.98 12.57 -8.32
N GLU A 119 6.01 13.28 -7.72
CA GLU A 119 6.07 14.72 -7.57
C GLU A 119 7.14 15.17 -6.56
N ASP A 120 7.38 14.37 -5.51
CA ASP A 120 8.42 14.58 -4.48
C ASP A 120 8.42 15.97 -3.80
N SER A 121 7.31 16.70 -3.90
CA SER A 121 7.22 18.10 -3.49
C SER A 121 6.77 18.28 -2.03
N ALA A 122 6.09 17.28 -1.47
CA ALA A 122 5.53 17.31 -0.13
C ALA A 122 6.62 17.21 0.96
N TRP A 123 6.37 17.80 2.12
CA TRP A 123 7.35 17.88 3.20
C TRP A 123 7.78 16.51 3.75
N ARG A 124 6.92 15.49 3.64
CA ARG A 124 7.25 14.11 4.00
C ARG A 124 8.45 13.52 3.23
N PHE A 125 8.85 14.11 2.11
CA PHE A 125 9.99 13.65 1.33
C PHE A 125 11.25 14.52 1.53
N ASN A 126 11.09 15.72 2.08
CA ASN A 126 12.19 16.67 2.29
C ASN A 126 12.28 17.17 3.74
N LYS A 127 11.55 18.22 4.09
CA LYS A 127 11.66 19.00 5.33
C LYS A 127 11.32 18.21 6.60
N TYR A 128 10.40 17.24 6.49
CA TYR A 128 9.90 16.41 7.59
C TYR A 128 9.95 14.92 7.22
N ALA A 129 11.01 14.50 6.54
CA ALA A 129 11.17 13.12 6.07
C ALA A 129 11.30 12.10 7.21
N GLU A 130 11.78 12.53 8.38
CA GLU A 130 11.86 11.73 9.60
C GLU A 130 10.49 11.24 10.07
N ARG A 131 9.46 12.10 9.99
CA ARG A 131 8.10 11.76 10.43
C ARG A 131 7.42 10.71 9.55
N ALA A 132 7.86 10.57 8.30
CA ALA A 132 7.39 9.51 7.43
C ALA A 132 7.95 8.13 7.85
N ARG A 133 9.13 8.09 8.49
CA ARG A 133 9.77 6.85 8.95
C ARG A 133 9.25 6.39 10.31
N GLU A 134 8.93 7.34 11.20
CA GLU A 134 8.38 7.06 12.54
C GLU A 134 6.94 6.54 12.52
N ALA A 135 6.27 6.56 11.36
CA ALA A 135 4.91 6.05 11.20
C ALA A 135 4.83 4.50 11.13
N GLU A 136 5.95 3.78 11.36
CA GLU A 136 5.93 2.33 11.58
C GLU A 136 5.03 2.00 12.80
N PRO A 137 4.25 0.90 12.74
CA PRO A 137 3.30 0.59 13.79
C PRO A 137 4.04 0.44 15.13
N PRO A 138 3.53 1.05 16.21
CA PRO A 138 4.13 0.86 17.52
C PRO A 138 4.07 -0.63 17.87
N GLN A 139 5.20 -1.23 18.23
CA GLN A 139 5.23 -2.55 18.84
C GLN A 139 4.62 -2.45 20.23
N TRP A 140 3.31 -2.70 20.32
CA TRP A 140 2.69 -2.94 21.61
C TRP A 140 3.20 -4.31 22.09
N PRO A 141 3.77 -4.41 23.30
CA PRO A 141 4.08 -5.71 23.85
C PRO A 141 2.78 -6.54 23.87
N ASP A 142 2.86 -7.79 23.40
CA ASP A 142 1.76 -8.75 23.53
C ASP A 142 1.39 -8.84 25.02
N ASP A 143 0.30 -8.21 25.42
CA ASP A 143 -0.19 -8.31 26.80
C ASP A 143 -0.75 -9.73 26.96
N PRO A 144 -0.12 -10.62 27.75
CA PRO A 144 -0.72 -11.91 28.02
C PRO A 144 -2.00 -11.63 28.81
N ALA A 145 -3.15 -12.01 28.24
CA ALA A 145 -4.44 -11.88 28.89
C ALA A 145 -4.35 -12.34 30.36
N GLU A 146 -4.36 -11.39 31.30
CA GLU A 146 -4.48 -11.71 32.71
C GLU A 146 -5.82 -12.43 32.89
N PRO A 147 -5.84 -13.65 33.44
CA PRO A 147 -7.09 -14.36 33.64
C PRO A 147 -7.92 -13.61 34.69
N LEU A 148 -9.18 -13.34 34.35
CA LEU A 148 -10.19 -12.78 35.26
C LEU A 148 -10.17 -13.56 36.59
N GLY A 149 -9.94 -12.83 37.69
CA GLY A 149 -9.94 -13.39 39.03
C GLY A 149 -11.33 -13.88 39.44
N PRO A 150 -11.41 -14.84 40.38
CA PRO A 150 -12.67 -15.51 40.75
C PRO A 150 -13.71 -14.65 41.48
N ASP A 151 -13.41 -13.37 41.77
CA ASP A 151 -14.29 -12.48 42.55
C ASP A 151 -15.16 -11.55 41.68
N ASP A 152 -15.07 -11.61 40.36
CA ASP A 152 -15.99 -10.89 39.46
C ASP A 152 -17.12 -11.82 38.98
N THR A 153 -18.13 -11.99 39.83
CA THR A 153 -19.47 -12.44 39.40
C THR A 153 -20.51 -11.63 40.18
N PRO A 154 -21.54 -11.07 39.51
CA PRO A 154 -22.43 -10.04 40.07
C PRO A 154 -23.30 -10.49 41.26
#